data_AF-A0A3B9A339-F1
#
_entry.id   AF-A0A3B9A339-F1
#
_cell.length_a   1.000
_cell.length_b   1.000
_cell.length_c   1.000
_cell.angle_alpha   90.00
_cell.angle_beta   90.00
_cell.angle_gamma   90.00
#
_symmetry.space_group_name_H-M   'P 1'
#
loop_
_entity.id
_entity.type
_entity.pdbx_description
1 polymer ?
#
loop_
_entity_poly.entity_id
_entity_poly.type
_entity_poly.pdbx_seq_one_letter_code
_entity_poly.pdbx_strand_id
1 'polypeptide(L)'
;IQFQRQLGWEQLRIACHHLASVTRQVIVQITGEPPLYPDDLQWYVQMGSVPLPEGVDPLMLQRRLYEEFKIEIPVTHWRNRYMIRFSLQIYNDETDIHALNKALSVILGKV
;
A
#
# COMPACT_ATOMS: atom_id res chain seq x y z
N ILE A 1 0.03 -9.27 24.76
CA ILE A 1 -0.78 -8.17 25.34
C ILE A 1 -2.22 -8.67 25.51
N GLN A 2 -2.91 -8.32 26.59
CA GLN A 2 -4.29 -8.79 26.88
C GLN A 2 -5.29 -8.36 25.80
N PHE A 3 -5.24 -7.11 25.36
CA PHE A 3 -6.06 -6.55 24.29
C PHE A 3 -6.07 -7.42 23.01
N GLN A 4 -4.89 -7.83 22.55
CA GLN A 4 -4.75 -8.67 21.36
C GLN A 4 -5.38 -10.05 21.53
N ARG A 5 -5.26 -10.64 22.73
CA ARG A 5 -5.88 -11.95 23.02
C ARG A 5 -7.40 -11.86 23.01
N GLN A 6 -7.96 -10.78 23.56
CA GLN A 6 -9.42 -10.56 23.61
C GLN A 6 -10.04 -10.35 22.22
N LEU A 7 -9.29 -9.73 21.29
CA LEU A 7 -9.78 -9.41 19.95
C LEU A 7 -9.52 -10.48 18.88
N GLY A 8 -8.94 -11.64 19.23
CA GLY A 8 -8.63 -12.67 18.23
C GLY A 8 -7.60 -12.18 17.21
N TRP A 9 -6.45 -11.72 17.69
CA TRP A 9 -5.41 -11.09 16.85
C TRP A 9 -4.95 -11.92 15.65
N GLU A 10 -5.05 -13.25 15.74
CA GLU A 10 -4.67 -14.13 14.63
C GLU A 10 -5.60 -13.96 13.43
N GLN A 11 -6.92 -13.93 13.67
CA GLN A 11 -7.91 -13.68 12.63
C GLN A 11 -7.76 -12.25 12.07
N LEU A 12 -7.49 -11.27 12.93
CA LEU A 12 -7.25 -9.90 12.51
C LEU A 12 -6.03 -9.76 11.60
N ARG A 13 -4.92 -10.45 11.90
CA ARG A 13 -3.74 -10.46 11.01
C ARG A 13 -4.05 -11.02 9.62
N ILE A 14 -4.86 -12.08 9.54
CA ILE A 14 -5.29 -12.67 8.26
C ILE A 14 -6.13 -11.65 7.48
N ALA A 15 -7.07 -10.97 8.14
CA ALA A 15 -7.88 -9.92 7.53
C ALA A 15 -7.02 -8.73 7.04
N CYS A 16 -6.05 -8.27 7.85
CA CYS A 16 -5.11 -7.22 7.46
C CYS A 16 -4.25 -7.65 6.26
N HIS A 17 -3.83 -8.92 6.21
CA HIS A 17 -3.09 -9.44 5.06
C HIS A 17 -3.94 -9.46 3.79
N HIS A 18 -5.21 -9.83 3.89
CA HIS A 18 -6.12 -9.75 2.75
C HIS A 18 -6.22 -8.31 2.20
N LEU A 19 -6.43 -7.31 3.07
CA LEU A 19 -6.42 -5.90 2.65
C LEU A 19 -5.07 -5.47 2.05
N ALA A 20 -3.96 -5.96 2.60
CA ALA A 20 -2.62 -5.68 2.10
C ALA A 20 -2.39 -6.28 0.70
N SER A 21 -2.86 -7.50 0.45
CA SER A 21 -2.83 -8.16 -0.86
C SER A 21 -3.67 -7.41 -1.90
N VAL A 22 -4.90 -7.02 -1.57
CA VAL A 22 -5.75 -6.22 -2.46
C VAL A 22 -5.08 -4.86 -2.75
N THR A 23 -4.53 -4.20 -1.73
CA THR A 23 -3.81 -2.93 -1.89
C THR A 23 -2.62 -3.07 -2.83
N ARG A 24 -1.82 -4.14 -2.68
CA ARG A 24 -0.71 -4.45 -3.58
C ARG A 24 -1.19 -4.60 -5.02
N GLN A 25 -2.27 -5.33 -5.25
CA GLN A 25 -2.82 -5.55 -6.59
C GLN A 25 -3.27 -4.26 -7.24
N VAL A 26 -3.97 -3.38 -6.50
CA VAL A 26 -4.37 -2.04 -6.96
C VAL A 26 -3.16 -1.22 -7.39
N ILE A 27 -2.12 -1.15 -6.56
CA ILE A 27 -0.93 -0.36 -6.87
C ILE A 27 -0.21 -0.95 -8.11
N VAL A 28 -0.06 -2.28 -8.18
CA VAL A 28 0.53 -2.97 -9.33
C VAL A 28 -0.25 -2.67 -10.62
N GLN A 29 -1.58 -2.68 -10.57
CA GLN A 29 -2.43 -2.39 -11.74
C GLN A 29 -2.27 -0.94 -12.22
N ILE A 30 -2.23 0.03 -11.32
CA ILE A 30 -2.06 1.45 -11.68
C ILE A 30 -0.65 1.73 -12.21
N THR A 31 0.37 1.22 -11.50
CA THR A 31 1.77 1.48 -11.84
C THR A 31 2.22 0.70 -13.06
N GLY A 32 1.68 -0.52 -13.26
CA GLY A 32 2.18 -1.47 -14.24
C GLY A 32 3.51 -2.13 -13.83
N GLU A 33 4.01 -1.88 -12.63
CA GLU A 33 5.27 -2.43 -12.15
C GLU A 33 5.08 -3.86 -11.60
N PRO A 34 5.98 -4.81 -11.93
CA PRO A 34 5.90 -6.14 -11.39
C PRO A 34 6.18 -6.14 -9.87
N PRO A 35 5.49 -7.01 -9.10
CA PRO A 35 5.76 -7.11 -7.68
C PRO A 35 7.14 -7.71 -7.40
N LEU A 36 7.75 -7.31 -6.28
CA LEU A 36 9.10 -7.74 -5.87
C LEU A 36 9.14 -9.16 -5.28
N TYR A 37 8.01 -9.66 -4.81
CA TYR A 37 7.89 -10.92 -4.09
C TYR A 37 6.47 -11.51 -4.25
N PRO A 38 6.28 -12.81 -4.01
CA PRO A 38 4.98 -13.48 -4.08
C PRO A 38 3.91 -12.87 -3.17
N ASP A 39 2.65 -13.01 -3.58
CA ASP A 39 1.51 -12.58 -2.77
C ASP A 39 1.17 -13.63 -1.69
N ASP A 40 2.00 -13.72 -0.66
CA ASP A 40 1.93 -14.80 0.34
C ASP A 40 2.35 -14.32 1.74
N LEU A 41 1.68 -14.87 2.77
CA LEU A 41 1.92 -14.61 4.20
C LEU A 41 3.35 -14.85 4.66
N GLN A 42 4.10 -15.73 4.00
CA GLN A 42 5.51 -16.02 4.29
C GLN A 42 6.44 -14.86 3.91
N TRP A 43 6.04 -14.05 2.93
CA TRP A 43 6.84 -12.93 2.43
C TRP A 43 6.50 -11.63 3.13
N TYR A 44 5.21 -11.42 3.42
CA TYR A 44 4.74 -10.22 4.09
C TYR A 44 3.38 -10.48 4.74
N VAL A 45 3.13 -9.78 5.86
CA VAL A 45 1.84 -9.89 6.56
C VAL A 45 0.98 -8.69 6.20
N GLN A 46 1.23 -7.54 6.82
CA GLN A 46 0.36 -6.37 6.70
C GLN A 46 1.09 -5.14 6.14
N MET A 47 2.39 -5.25 5.86
CA MET A 47 3.21 -4.19 5.26
C MET A 47 3.90 -4.73 4.03
N GLY A 48 3.87 -3.97 2.94
CA GLY A 48 4.49 -4.37 1.70
C GLY A 48 4.87 -3.18 0.83
N SER A 49 5.62 -3.44 -0.24
CA SER A 49 6.14 -2.44 -1.15
C SER A 49 5.89 -2.84 -2.61
N VAL A 50 5.58 -1.84 -3.44
CA VAL A 50 5.50 -1.98 -4.90
C VAL A 50 6.45 -0.96 -5.54
N PRO A 51 7.22 -1.33 -6.57
CA PRO A 51 8.03 -0.37 -7.31
C PRO A 51 7.15 0.71 -7.94
N LEU A 52 7.68 1.92 -8.03
CA LEU A 52 7.08 2.99 -8.83
C LEU A 52 7.72 3.02 -10.22
N PRO A 53 6.96 3.41 -11.27
CA PRO A 53 7.49 3.56 -12.60
C PRO A 53 8.63 4.58 -12.65
N GLU A 54 9.56 4.37 -13.59
CA GLU A 54 10.58 5.37 -13.89
C GLU A 54 9.94 6.69 -14.32
N GLY A 55 10.51 7.81 -13.87
CA GLY A 55 10.01 9.16 -14.16
C GLY A 55 8.92 9.68 -13.20
N VAL A 56 8.40 8.85 -12.28
CA VAL A 56 7.57 9.35 -11.18
C VAL A 56 8.43 10.15 -10.19
N ASP A 57 8.06 11.40 -9.94
CA ASP A 57 8.64 12.20 -8.86
C ASP A 57 8.10 11.71 -7.50
N PRO A 58 8.95 11.09 -6.65
CA PRO A 58 8.52 10.49 -5.39
C PRO A 58 8.09 11.53 -4.35
N LEU A 59 8.71 12.71 -4.34
CA LEU A 59 8.41 13.77 -3.38
C LEU A 59 7.08 14.43 -3.74
N MET A 60 6.86 14.68 -5.03
CA MET A 60 5.58 15.16 -5.54
C MET A 60 4.46 14.15 -5.23
N LEU A 61 4.67 12.86 -5.53
CA LEU A 61 3.69 11.82 -5.25
C LEU A 61 3.31 11.78 -3.76
N GLN A 62 4.30 11.68 -2.88
CA GLN A 62 4.07 11.63 -1.44
C GLN A 62 3.36 12.89 -0.92
N ARG A 63 3.80 14.07 -1.38
CA ARG A 63 3.21 15.35 -1.00
C ARG A 63 1.74 15.43 -1.42
N ARG A 64 1.41 15.08 -2.66
CA ARG A 64 0.02 15.14 -3.16
C ARG A 64 -0.88 14.13 -2.45
N LEU A 65 -0.41 12.91 -2.23
CA LEU A 65 -1.15 11.91 -1.45
C LEU A 65 -1.52 12.45 -0.07
N TYR A 66 -0.58 13.10 0.61
CA TYR A 66 -0.82 13.66 1.94
C TYR A 66 -1.68 14.94 1.91
N GLU A 67 -1.28 15.94 1.14
CA GLU A 67 -1.90 17.27 1.17
C GLU A 67 -3.30 17.28 0.54
N GLU A 68 -3.48 16.63 -0.62
CA GLU A 68 -4.73 16.64 -1.38
C GLU A 68 -5.68 15.52 -0.96
N PHE A 69 -5.16 14.32 -0.71
CA PHE A 69 -5.98 13.12 -0.48
C PHE A 69 -6.00 12.64 0.97
N LYS A 70 -5.18 13.25 1.86
CA LYS A 70 -5.05 12.86 3.28
C LYS A 70 -4.59 11.41 3.48
N ILE A 71 -3.78 10.91 2.54
CA ILE A 71 -3.20 9.56 2.57
C ILE A 71 -1.73 9.68 2.96
N GLU A 72 -1.38 9.13 4.11
CA GLU A 72 0.00 9.01 4.53
C GLU A 72 0.58 7.65 4.13
N ILE A 73 1.50 7.67 3.16
CA ILE A 73 2.17 6.46 2.68
C ILE A 73 3.65 6.76 2.35
N PRO A 74 4.60 5.99 2.90
CA PRO A 74 6.01 6.16 2.59
C PRO A 74 6.34 5.87 1.12
N VAL A 75 7.07 6.79 0.48
CA VAL A 75 7.79 6.54 -0.76
C VAL A 75 9.28 6.48 -0.43
N THR A 76 9.94 5.38 -0.76
CA THR A 76 11.31 5.08 -0.34
C THR A 76 12.19 4.78 -1.54
N HIS A 77 13.48 5.14 -1.46
CA HIS A 77 14.47 4.85 -2.50
C HIS A 77 15.32 3.65 -2.08
N TRP A 78 15.38 2.62 -2.92
CA TRP A 78 16.19 1.42 -2.69
C TRP A 78 16.74 0.86 -3.99
N ARG A 79 18.06 0.62 -4.05
CA ARG A 79 18.78 0.08 -5.23
C ARG A 79 18.34 0.71 -6.57
N ASN A 80 18.37 2.04 -6.62
CA ASN A 80 18.02 2.86 -7.79
C ASN A 80 16.54 2.80 -8.22
N ARG A 81 15.65 2.31 -7.35
CA ARG A 81 14.21 2.31 -7.60
C ARG A 81 13.46 2.99 -6.47
N TYR A 82 12.47 3.79 -6.83
CA TYR A 82 11.49 4.28 -5.86
C TYR A 82 10.41 3.22 -5.64
N MET A 83 9.95 3.09 -4.40
CA MET A 83 8.92 2.14 -4.01
C MET A 83 7.92 2.85 -3.12
N ILE A 84 6.64 2.56 -3.33
CA ILE A 84 5.57 2.94 -2.42
C ILE A 84 5.35 1.79 -1.44
N ARG A 85 5.36 2.09 -0.13
CA ARG A 85 5.21 1.08 0.93
C ARG A 85 3.89 1.26 1.67
N PHE A 86 2.95 0.35 1.45
CA PHE A 86 1.69 0.33 2.17
C PHE A 86 1.83 -0.40 3.51
N SER A 87 0.94 -0.09 4.46
CA SER A 87 0.88 -0.73 5.77
C SER A 87 -0.57 -0.72 6.24
N LEU A 88 -1.22 -1.87 6.21
CA LEU A 88 -2.62 -2.04 6.59
C LEU A 88 -2.68 -2.54 8.03
N GLN A 89 -3.70 -2.10 8.74
CA GLN A 89 -3.95 -2.46 10.13
C GLN A 89 -5.44 -2.66 10.39
N ILE A 90 -5.76 -3.03 11.63
CA ILE A 90 -7.13 -3.29 12.09
C ILE A 90 -8.07 -2.08 11.99
N TYR A 91 -7.53 -0.88 11.81
CA TYR A 91 -8.29 0.36 11.62
C TYR A 91 -8.49 0.71 10.15
N ASN A 92 -7.95 -0.09 9.22
CA ASN A 92 -8.15 0.10 7.79
C ASN A 92 -9.25 -0.79 7.25
N ASP A 93 -9.90 -0.32 6.18
CA ASP A 93 -10.91 -1.07 5.45
C ASP A 93 -10.83 -0.86 3.93
N GLU A 94 -11.80 -1.40 3.19
CA GLU A 94 -11.85 -1.30 1.73
C GLU A 94 -11.97 0.14 1.21
N THR A 95 -12.53 1.05 2.02
CA THR A 95 -12.69 2.46 1.64
C THR A 95 -11.34 3.18 1.57
N ASP A 96 -10.39 2.80 2.43
CA ASP A 96 -9.00 3.29 2.36
C ASP A 96 -8.32 2.86 1.06
N ILE A 97 -8.54 1.60 0.65
CA ILE A 97 -7.97 1.06 -0.59
C ILE A 97 -8.58 1.79 -1.80
N HIS A 98 -9.89 2.03 -1.78
CA HIS A 98 -10.56 2.79 -2.82
C HIS A 98 -10.06 4.24 -2.90
N ALA A 99 -9.84 4.89 -1.75
CA ALA A 99 -9.27 6.23 -1.67
C ALA A 99 -7.86 6.27 -2.26
N LEU A 100 -7.01 5.28 -1.93
CA LEU A 100 -5.67 5.15 -2.50
C LEU A 100 -5.69 4.91 -4.02
N ASN A 101 -6.55 4.00 -4.49
CA ASN A 101 -6.74 3.73 -5.92
C ASN A 101 -7.09 5.02 -6.68
N LYS A 102 -8.08 5.76 -6.18
CA LYS A 102 -8.52 7.02 -6.79
C LYS A 102 -7.38 8.06 -6.79
N ALA A 103 -6.69 8.24 -5.68
CA ALA A 103 -5.61 9.21 -5.56
C ALA A 103 -4.46 8.91 -6.51
N LEU A 104 -4.00 7.65 -6.54
CA LEU A 104 -2.91 7.22 -7.43
C LEU A 104 -3.30 7.35 -8.90
N SER A 105 -4.52 7.00 -9.29
CA SER A 105 -4.99 7.17 -10.69
C SER A 105 -4.99 8.64 -11.12
N VAL A 106 -5.43 9.56 -10.24
CA VAL A 106 -5.40 11.01 -10.52
C VAL A 106 -3.97 11.54 -10.61
N ILE A 107 -3.10 11.15 -9.68
CA ILE A 107 -1.72 11.69 -9.63
C ILE A 107 -0.87 11.16 -10.79
N LEU A 108 -1.05 9.89 -11.16
CA LEU A 108 -0.26 9.21 -12.20
C LEU A 108 -0.90 9.28 -13.60
N GLY A 109 -2.01 9.99 -13.77
CA GLY A 109 -2.64 10.21 -15.07
C GLY A 109 -3.22 8.93 -15.70
N LYS A 110 -3.82 8.06 -14.89
CA LYS A 110 -4.46 6.80 -15.31
C LYS A 110 -5.99 6.88 -15.29
N VAL A 111 -6.54 8.10 -15.35
CA VAL A 111 -7.98 8.41 -15.43
C VAL A 111 -8.33 8.82 -16.86
#